data_AF-A0A4Z1IKB2-F1
#
_entry.id   AF-A0A4Z1IKB2-F1
#
_cell.length_a   1.000
_cell.length_b   1.000
_cell.length_c   1.000
_cell.angle_alpha   90.00
_cell.angle_beta   90.00
_cell.angle_gamma   90.00
#
_symmetry.space_group_name_H-M   'P 1'
#
loop_
_entity.id
_entity.type
_entity.pdbx_description
1 polymer ?
#
loop_
_entity_poly.entity_id
_entity_poly.type
_entity_poly.pdbx_seq_one_letter_code
_entity_poly.pdbx_strand_id
1 'polypeptide(L)'
;MNPNSRGYYPPGYGPPNPNPYANPNAPVYDYSSGQYYYPQPQPWTTPNPNGGWQSQGYQQPYGTPDPNGAWQPQGPQPPRHNQQRAAARKVLLQCGNCSRIGHELKRCVGPVNGFGVIDGCPMCNTTDHVLFECVQNWKSEGNQRHLLMLGRNQKAMISWPSELTEHPVWKALSADTRPKIWTPSFALQYQLRNPHYWRDYVYAGTWQEDPLIAEDLA
;
A
#
# COMPACT_ATOMS: atom_id res chain seq x y z
N MET A 1 9.36 29.68 41.73
CA MET A 1 8.50 29.85 40.53
C MET A 1 9.23 30.81 39.59
N ASN A 2 9.65 30.33 38.41
CA ASN A 2 10.39 31.11 37.43
C ASN A 2 9.83 30.81 36.03
N PRO A 3 9.34 31.80 35.26
CA PRO A 3 8.83 31.61 33.92
C PRO A 3 9.93 31.91 32.89
N ASN A 4 10.80 30.94 32.59
CA ASN A 4 11.68 31.00 31.42
C ASN A 4 12.29 29.63 31.13
N SER A 5 11.54 28.78 30.43
CA SER A 5 12.08 27.60 29.77
C SER A 5 11.70 27.65 28.28
N ARG A 6 12.55 28.32 27.50
CA ARG A 6 12.55 28.21 26.03
C ARG A 6 13.07 26.81 25.68
N GLY A 7 12.23 26.00 25.07
CA GLY A 7 12.62 24.71 24.49
C GLY A 7 13.56 24.92 23.31
N TYR A 8 14.75 24.34 23.39
CA TYR A 8 15.68 24.19 22.28
C TYR A 8 15.15 23.10 21.34
N TYR A 9 14.86 23.44 20.09
CA TYR A 9 14.71 22.47 19.01
C TYR A 9 16.09 22.13 18.41
N PRO A 10 16.37 20.87 18.05
CA PRO A 10 17.60 20.52 17.33
C PRO A 10 17.60 21.11 15.91
N PRO A 11 18.74 21.61 15.41
CA PRO A 11 18.86 22.17 14.06
C PRO A 11 18.91 21.03 13.04
N GLY A 12 17.94 20.95 12.12
CA GLY A 12 18.03 19.97 11.03
C GLY A 12 16.79 19.76 10.17
N TYR A 13 15.59 20.13 10.63
CA TYR A 13 14.38 20.00 9.82
C TYR A 13 14.02 21.35 9.19
N GLY A 14 14.47 21.57 7.96
CA GLY A 14 13.85 22.58 7.10
C GLY A 14 12.40 22.18 6.79
N PRO A 15 11.50 23.15 6.54
CA PRO A 15 10.14 22.84 6.14
C PRO A 15 10.15 22.00 4.84
N PRO A 16 9.28 20.98 4.71
CA PRO A 16 9.22 20.17 3.51
C PRO A 16 8.91 21.05 2.29
N ASN A 17 9.68 20.83 1.23
CA ASN A 17 9.51 21.45 -0.07
C ASN A 17 8.05 21.20 -0.56
N PRO A 18 7.25 22.23 -0.86
CA PRO A 18 5.87 22.03 -1.30
C PRO A 18 5.86 21.25 -2.63
N ASN A 19 5.22 20.07 -2.59
CA ASN A 19 5.05 19.18 -3.72
C ASN A 19 4.23 19.89 -4.82
N PRO A 20 4.73 20.03 -6.07
CA PRO A 20 4.01 20.70 -7.16
C PRO A 20 2.73 19.97 -7.62
N TYR A 21 2.41 18.81 -7.04
CA TYR A 21 1.20 18.03 -7.33
C TYR A 21 0.18 17.99 -6.19
N ALA A 22 0.31 18.85 -5.18
CA ALA A 22 -0.71 18.97 -4.14
C ALA A 22 -2.05 19.41 -4.76
N ASN A 23 -3.12 18.65 -4.49
CA ASN A 23 -4.47 18.99 -4.90
C ASN A 23 -4.82 20.37 -4.33
N PRO A 24 -5.06 21.40 -5.17
CA PRO A 24 -5.29 22.77 -4.70
C PRO A 24 -6.57 22.95 -3.88
N ASN A 25 -7.42 21.91 -3.81
CA ASN A 25 -8.66 21.91 -3.04
C ASN A 25 -8.59 21.08 -1.75
N ALA A 26 -7.42 20.54 -1.37
CA ALA A 26 -7.29 19.80 -0.12
C ALA A 26 -7.34 20.76 1.09
N PRO A 27 -8.09 20.43 2.16
CA PRO A 27 -8.11 21.24 3.36
C PRO A 27 -6.74 21.27 4.02
N VAL A 28 -6.27 22.47 4.37
CA VAL A 28 -4.97 22.67 5.03
C VAL A 28 -5.21 22.82 6.53
N TYR A 29 -4.45 22.09 7.34
CA TYR A 29 -4.50 22.19 8.80
C TYR A 29 -3.56 23.30 9.28
N ASP A 30 -4.11 24.33 9.92
CA ASP A 30 -3.31 25.39 10.55
C ASP A 30 -3.07 25.04 12.03
N TYR A 31 -1.83 24.66 12.34
CA TYR A 31 -1.40 24.32 13.70
C TYR A 31 -1.46 25.50 14.67
N SER A 32 -1.51 26.75 14.19
CA SER A 32 -1.58 27.94 15.05
C SER A 32 -3.00 28.21 15.55
N SER A 33 -4.01 27.85 14.74
CA SER A 33 -5.42 28.04 15.07
C SER A 33 -6.15 26.74 15.43
N GLY A 34 -5.56 25.57 15.15
CA GLY A 34 -6.15 24.25 15.42
C GLY A 34 -7.37 23.93 14.55
N GLN A 35 -7.54 24.62 13.42
CA GLN A 35 -8.69 24.50 12.52
C GLN A 35 -8.26 24.08 11.11
N TYR A 36 -9.19 23.44 10.39
CA TYR A 36 -9.05 23.17 8.96
C TYR A 36 -9.68 24.30 8.16
N TYR A 37 -8.99 24.82 7.15
CA TYR A 37 -9.55 25.78 6.21
C TYR A 37 -9.36 25.33 4.76
N TYR A 38 -10.30 25.75 3.91
CA TYR A 38 -10.25 25.49 2.47
C TYR A 38 -9.66 26.70 1.75
N PRO A 39 -8.53 26.54 1.03
CA PRO A 39 -8.00 27.63 0.21
C PRO A 39 -8.98 27.94 -0.94
N GLN A 40 -9.24 29.23 -1.18
CA GLN A 40 -10.06 29.66 -2.32
C GLN A 40 -9.32 29.37 -3.64
N PRO A 41 -9.97 28.72 -4.63
CA PRO A 41 -9.32 28.39 -5.90
C PRO A 41 -8.97 29.66 -6.69
N GLN A 42 -7.72 29.74 -7.14
CA GLN A 42 -7.26 30.77 -8.08
C GLN A 42 -7.86 30.50 -9.48
N PRO A 43 -8.25 31.53 -10.25
CA PRO A 43 -8.75 31.33 -11.61
C PRO A 43 -7.64 30.85 -12.56
N TRP A 44 -7.92 29.79 -13.31
CA TRP A 44 -6.98 29.16 -14.24
C TRP A 44 -6.68 30.02 -15.46
N THR A 45 -5.40 30.19 -15.80
CA THR A 45 -4.94 30.63 -17.13
C THR A 45 -5.01 29.48 -18.12
N THR A 46 -5.67 29.69 -19.27
CA THR A 46 -5.86 28.70 -20.34
C THR A 46 -4.57 28.45 -21.15
N PRO A 47 -4.27 27.19 -21.55
CA PRO A 47 -3.18 26.90 -22.48
C PRO A 47 -3.58 27.04 -23.96
N ASN A 48 -2.59 27.43 -24.77
CA ASN A 48 -2.59 27.66 -26.22
C ASN A 48 -2.79 26.36 -27.06
N PRO A 49 -3.51 26.34 -28.21
CA PRO A 49 -3.98 25.10 -28.85
C PRO A 49 -3.03 24.35 -29.81
N ASN A 50 -1.73 24.67 -29.93
CA ASN A 50 -0.89 24.16 -31.03
C ASN A 50 0.17 23.10 -30.65
N GLY A 51 -0.21 22.05 -29.92
CA GLY A 51 0.69 20.93 -29.59
C GLY A 51 0.13 19.55 -29.95
N GLY A 52 0.36 19.10 -31.18
CA GLY A 52 -0.11 17.80 -31.67
C GLY A 52 0.68 16.61 -31.09
N TRP A 53 -0.05 15.55 -30.73
CA TRP A 53 0.51 14.22 -30.48
C TRP A 53 0.16 13.31 -31.67
N GLN A 54 1.17 12.87 -32.42
CA GLN A 54 1.04 11.87 -33.47
C GLN A 54 1.02 10.47 -32.84
N SER A 55 -0.05 9.72 -33.07
CA SER A 55 -0.15 8.30 -32.72
C SER A 55 0.66 7.45 -33.71
N GLN A 56 1.67 6.74 -33.22
CA GLN A 56 2.38 5.72 -33.99
C GLN A 56 1.45 4.52 -34.25
N GLY A 57 1.27 4.20 -35.54
CA GLY A 57 0.45 3.09 -35.99
C GLY A 57 1.07 1.74 -35.67
N TYR A 58 0.23 0.81 -35.21
CA TYR A 58 0.53 -0.61 -35.24
C TYR A 58 0.42 -1.09 -36.70
N GLN A 59 1.56 -1.39 -37.34
CA GLN A 59 1.56 -2.24 -38.52
C GLN A 59 1.54 -3.70 -38.09
N GLN A 60 0.48 -4.41 -38.48
CA GLN A 60 0.43 -5.87 -38.49
C GLN A 60 1.14 -6.38 -39.76
N PRO A 61 2.02 -7.37 -39.67
CA PRO A 61 2.52 -8.05 -40.87
C PRO A 61 1.50 -9.11 -41.30
N TYR A 62 0.83 -8.88 -42.42
CA TYR A 62 0.10 -9.93 -43.14
C TYR A 62 1.13 -10.91 -43.71
N GLY A 63 1.19 -12.12 -43.14
CA GLY A 63 1.91 -13.24 -43.72
C GLY A 63 1.09 -13.83 -44.88
N THR A 64 1.69 -13.87 -46.06
CA THR A 64 1.22 -14.66 -47.20
C THR A 64 1.30 -16.16 -46.87
N PRO A 65 0.30 -16.99 -47.22
CA PRO A 65 0.44 -18.44 -47.11
C PRO A 65 1.35 -18.96 -48.24
N ASP A 66 2.44 -19.62 -47.86
CA ASP A 66 3.24 -20.45 -48.76
C ASP A 66 2.53 -21.81 -48.92
N PRO A 67 2.24 -22.30 -50.14
CA PRO A 67 1.49 -23.54 -50.34
C PRO A 67 2.34 -24.82 -50.22
N ASN A 68 3.64 -24.77 -49.91
CA ASN A 68 4.47 -25.99 -49.78
C ASN A 68 5.48 -25.92 -48.62
N GLY A 69 5.03 -26.16 -47.38
CA GLY A 69 5.91 -26.17 -46.21
C GLY A 69 5.62 -27.30 -45.24
N ALA A 70 6.51 -28.29 -45.21
CA ALA A 70 6.47 -29.45 -44.34
C ALA A 70 6.36 -29.10 -42.84
N TRP A 71 5.59 -29.90 -42.09
CA TRP A 71 5.49 -29.85 -40.63
C TRP A 71 6.85 -30.09 -39.97
N GLN A 72 7.43 -29.06 -39.34
CA GLN A 72 8.55 -29.24 -38.40
C GLN A 72 8.00 -29.44 -36.97
N PRO A 73 8.49 -30.45 -36.21
CA PRO A 73 8.15 -30.60 -34.80
C PRO A 73 8.73 -29.43 -34.00
N GLN A 74 7.89 -28.71 -33.28
CA GLN A 74 8.32 -27.66 -32.36
C GLN A 74 9.11 -28.32 -31.21
N GLY A 75 10.41 -28.06 -31.14
CA GLY A 75 11.23 -28.39 -29.99
C GLY A 75 10.74 -27.67 -28.71
N PRO A 76 11.18 -28.12 -27.52
CA PRO A 76 10.76 -27.54 -26.24
C PRO A 76 11.04 -26.04 -26.22
N GLN A 77 9.96 -25.25 -26.19
CA GLN A 77 10.04 -23.80 -26.17
C GLN A 77 10.72 -23.35 -24.86
N PRO A 78 11.69 -22.43 -24.92
CA PRO A 78 12.27 -21.86 -23.72
C PRO A 78 11.18 -21.13 -22.91
N PRO A 79 11.23 -21.18 -21.57
CA PRO A 79 10.22 -20.55 -20.73
C PRO A 79 10.13 -19.07 -21.07
N ARG A 80 8.91 -18.61 -21.38
CA ARG A 80 8.60 -17.24 -21.79
C ARG A 80 9.33 -16.23 -20.90
N HIS A 81 9.99 -15.24 -21.49
CA HIS A 81 10.64 -14.12 -20.80
C HIS A 81 9.78 -13.51 -19.67
N ASN A 82 8.45 -13.51 -19.79
CA ASN A 82 7.54 -13.06 -18.72
C ASN A 82 7.54 -13.92 -17.46
N GLN A 83 7.73 -15.25 -17.57
CA GLN A 83 7.89 -16.14 -16.40
C GLN A 83 9.24 -15.92 -15.72
N GLN A 84 10.31 -15.71 -16.48
CA GLN A 84 11.62 -15.36 -15.92
C GLN A 84 11.60 -13.97 -15.26
N ARG A 85 10.88 -12.99 -15.83
CA ARG A 85 10.70 -11.65 -15.24
C ARG A 85 9.82 -11.68 -13.98
N ALA A 86 8.79 -12.52 -13.95
CA ALA A 86 7.95 -12.74 -12.77
C ALA A 86 8.70 -13.50 -11.66
N ALA A 87 9.52 -14.49 -12.03
CA ALA A 87 10.39 -15.21 -11.11
C ALA A 87 11.50 -14.30 -10.56
N ALA A 88 12.13 -13.46 -11.39
CA ALA A 88 13.13 -12.49 -10.95
C ALA A 88 12.52 -11.37 -10.08
N ARG A 89 11.28 -10.94 -10.34
CA ARG A 89 10.53 -10.03 -9.45
C ARG A 89 10.24 -10.63 -8.07
N LYS A 90 10.06 -11.95 -7.97
CA LYS A 90 9.93 -12.63 -6.67
C LYS A 90 11.21 -12.59 -5.82
N VAL A 91 12.39 -12.42 -6.43
CA VAL A 91 13.69 -12.53 -5.75
C VAL A 91 14.09 -11.27 -4.97
N LEU A 92 13.42 -10.12 -5.17
CA LEU A 92 13.77 -8.85 -4.50
C LEU A 92 12.55 -8.08 -3.95
N LEU A 93 11.45 -8.77 -3.67
CA LEU A 93 10.26 -8.12 -3.13
C LEU A 93 10.51 -7.68 -1.67
N GLN A 94 10.89 -6.42 -1.50
CA GLN A 94 11.16 -5.79 -0.21
C GLN A 94 9.88 -5.13 0.32
N CYS A 95 9.53 -5.40 1.57
CA CYS A 95 8.37 -4.81 2.22
C CYS A 95 8.56 -3.31 2.48
N GLY A 96 7.61 -2.49 2.03
CA GLY A 96 7.65 -1.04 2.24
C GLY A 96 7.63 -0.60 3.72
N ASN A 97 7.09 -1.41 4.63
CA ASN A 97 7.03 -1.09 6.06
C ASN A 97 8.27 -1.56 6.83
N CYS A 98 8.57 -2.86 6.80
CA CYS A 98 9.61 -3.45 7.65
C CYS A 98 10.96 -3.65 6.94
N SER A 99 11.04 -3.31 5.65
CA SER A 99 12.24 -3.45 4.81
C SER A 99 12.79 -4.88 4.65
N ARG A 100 12.08 -5.92 5.12
CA ARG A 100 12.48 -7.32 4.90
C ARG A 100 12.10 -7.78 3.49
N ILE A 101 12.93 -8.67 2.94
CA ILE A 101 12.67 -9.34 1.66
C ILE A 101 11.73 -10.53 1.90
N GLY A 102 10.92 -10.85 0.89
CA GLY A 102 10.08 -12.05 0.84
C GLY A 102 8.59 -11.80 1.04
N HIS A 103 8.19 -10.55 1.31
CA HIS A 103 6.78 -10.17 1.41
C HIS A 103 6.57 -8.68 1.08
N GLU A 104 5.34 -8.32 0.74
CA GLU A 104 4.90 -6.93 0.54
C GLU A 104 4.22 -6.40 1.80
N LEU A 105 4.06 -5.08 1.89
CA LEU A 105 3.37 -4.37 2.97
C LEU A 105 2.00 -4.99 3.29
N LYS A 106 1.25 -5.43 2.27
CA LYS A 106 -0.05 -6.09 2.46
C LYS A 106 0.00 -7.36 3.32
N ARG A 107 1.12 -8.08 3.35
CA ARG A 107 1.37 -9.25 4.23
C ARG A 107 2.10 -8.89 5.53
N CYS A 108 2.68 -7.70 5.61
CA CYS A 108 3.56 -7.29 6.69
C CYS A 108 2.90 -7.41 8.06
N VAL A 109 3.55 -8.04 9.03
CA VAL A 109 2.96 -8.27 10.36
C VAL A 109 3.31 -7.16 11.36
N GLY A 110 4.31 -6.34 11.05
CA GLY A 110 4.82 -5.24 11.88
C GLY A 110 6.12 -4.67 11.29
N PRO A 111 6.76 -3.68 11.93
CA PRO A 111 6.34 -3.04 13.17
C PRO A 111 5.06 -2.22 12.99
N VAL A 112 4.38 -1.94 14.11
CA VAL A 112 3.31 -0.94 14.19
C VAL A 112 3.87 0.42 14.63
N ASN A 113 3.18 1.49 14.23
CA ASN A 113 3.46 2.86 14.65
C ASN A 113 2.99 3.12 16.10
N GLY A 114 3.12 4.37 16.56
CA GLY A 114 2.70 4.80 17.90
C GLY A 114 1.19 4.68 18.17
N PHE A 115 0.37 4.44 17.15
CA PHE A 115 -1.07 4.21 17.27
C PHE A 115 -1.46 2.73 17.18
N GLY A 116 -0.51 1.81 16.98
CA GLY A 116 -0.80 0.38 16.91
C GLY A 116 -1.28 -0.09 15.54
N VAL A 117 -1.01 0.68 14.50
CA VAL A 117 -1.33 0.31 13.11
C VAL A 117 -0.06 0.32 12.25
N ILE A 118 -0.12 -0.34 11.09
CA ILE A 118 0.94 -0.28 10.07
C ILE A 118 0.61 0.85 9.11
N ASP A 119 1.48 1.86 9.03
CA ASP A 119 1.33 2.93 8.04
C ASP A 119 1.76 2.47 6.65
N GLY A 120 1.17 3.11 5.64
CA GLY A 120 1.52 2.93 4.24
C GLY A 120 0.43 2.32 3.37
N CYS A 121 0.78 2.15 2.11
CA CYS A 121 -0.11 1.72 1.04
C CYS A 121 0.22 0.28 0.64
N PRO A 122 -0.66 -0.70 0.94
CA PRO A 122 -0.47 -2.09 0.54
C PRO A 122 -0.55 -2.31 -0.98
N MET A 123 -1.14 -1.38 -1.73
CA MET A 123 -1.21 -1.46 -3.19
C MET A 123 0.10 -1.06 -3.86
N CYS A 124 0.75 -0.04 -3.31
CA CYS A 124 2.01 0.50 -3.84
C CYS A 124 3.23 -0.08 -3.12
N ASN A 125 3.04 -0.82 -2.02
CA ASN A 125 4.10 -1.36 -1.18
C ASN A 125 5.09 -0.27 -0.70
N THR A 126 4.56 0.85 -0.21
CA THR A 126 5.33 2.00 0.27
C THR A 126 4.70 2.59 1.54
N THR A 127 5.48 3.34 2.32
CA THR A 127 5.02 4.17 3.44
C THR A 127 4.86 5.66 3.07
N ASP A 128 5.14 6.04 1.81
CA ASP A 128 5.07 7.45 1.37
C ASP A 128 3.66 8.03 1.40
N HIS A 129 2.65 7.17 1.29
CA HIS A 129 1.24 7.52 1.40
C HIS A 129 0.48 6.35 2.03
N VAL A 130 -0.62 6.67 2.68
CA VAL A 130 -1.55 5.67 3.22
C VAL A 130 -2.54 5.21 2.15
N LEU A 131 -3.19 4.06 2.37
CA LEU A 131 -4.04 3.43 1.36
C LEU A 131 -5.11 4.36 0.77
N PHE A 132 -5.71 5.24 1.57
CA PHE A 132 -6.79 6.12 1.10
C PHE A 132 -6.31 7.31 0.26
N GLU A 133 -5.03 7.65 0.35
CA GLU A 133 -4.36 8.64 -0.51
C GLU A 133 -3.85 8.02 -1.82
N CYS A 134 -3.95 6.70 -1.96
CA CYS A 134 -3.45 5.99 -3.11
C CYS A 134 -4.27 6.31 -4.37
N VAL A 135 -3.56 6.79 -5.41
CA VAL A 135 -4.14 7.06 -6.74
C VAL A 135 -4.48 5.78 -7.51
N GLN A 136 -3.88 4.65 -7.13
CA GLN A 136 -4.22 3.35 -7.71
C GLN A 136 -5.62 2.93 -7.25
N ASN A 137 -6.37 2.25 -8.11
CA ASN A 137 -7.78 1.91 -7.91
C ASN A 137 -7.98 0.82 -6.83
N TRP A 138 -7.69 1.15 -5.56
CA TRP A 138 -7.90 0.28 -4.41
C TRP A 138 -9.37 0.14 -4.03
N LYS A 139 -10.22 1.02 -4.55
CA LYS A 139 -11.65 1.13 -4.23
C LYS A 139 -12.50 -0.01 -4.76
N SER A 140 -11.95 -0.92 -5.56
CA SER A 140 -12.72 -2.12 -5.96
C SER A 140 -13.01 -2.98 -4.73
N GLU A 141 -14.25 -3.44 -4.60
CA GLU A 141 -14.70 -4.25 -3.47
C GLU A 141 -13.84 -5.50 -3.27
N GLY A 142 -13.43 -6.14 -4.37
CA GLY A 142 -12.55 -7.31 -4.32
C GLY A 142 -11.17 -7.02 -3.71
N ASN A 143 -10.57 -5.88 -4.04
CA ASN A 143 -9.28 -5.47 -3.46
C ASN A 143 -9.42 -5.14 -1.97
N GLN A 144 -10.48 -4.40 -1.61
CA GLN A 144 -10.79 -4.08 -0.22
C GLN A 144 -11.00 -5.35 0.60
N ARG A 145 -11.82 -6.29 0.12
CA ARG A 145 -12.07 -7.58 0.78
C ARG A 145 -10.79 -8.38 0.97
N HIS A 146 -9.95 -8.47 -0.06
CA HIS A 146 -8.73 -9.26 0.03
C HIS A 146 -7.72 -8.64 1.01
N LEU A 147 -7.50 -7.33 0.93
CA LEU A 147 -6.55 -6.61 1.78
C LEU A 147 -7.00 -6.54 3.24
N LEU A 148 -8.24 -6.14 3.46
CA LEU A 148 -8.76 -5.91 4.80
C LEU A 148 -9.04 -7.23 5.52
N MET A 149 -9.55 -8.23 4.80
CA MET A 149 -10.24 -9.33 5.48
C MET A 149 -9.50 -10.66 5.39
N LEU A 150 -8.87 -10.96 4.27
CA LEU A 150 -8.15 -12.24 4.13
C LEU A 150 -6.70 -12.13 4.59
N GLY A 151 -6.09 -10.95 4.51
CA GLY A 151 -4.68 -10.76 4.84
C GLY A 151 -4.35 -10.54 6.30
N ARG A 152 -5.30 -10.05 7.10
CA ARG A 152 -5.02 -9.47 8.41
C ARG A 152 -5.53 -10.31 9.58
N ASN A 153 -5.99 -11.53 9.35
CA ASN A 153 -6.39 -12.42 10.44
C ASN A 153 -5.22 -12.65 11.41
N GLN A 154 -5.44 -12.39 12.70
CA GLN A 154 -4.45 -12.45 13.79
C GLN A 154 -3.20 -11.58 13.55
N LYS A 155 -3.36 -10.44 12.90
CA LYS A 155 -2.28 -9.50 12.57
C LYS A 155 -2.72 -8.07 12.87
N ALA A 156 -1.75 -7.17 13.04
CA ALA A 156 -1.99 -5.74 13.21
C ALA A 156 -2.84 -5.16 12.07
N MET A 157 -3.57 -4.09 12.31
CA MET A 157 -4.31 -3.39 11.25
C MET A 157 -3.36 -2.54 10.38
N ILE A 158 -3.65 -2.39 9.09
CA ILE A 158 -3.04 -1.36 8.23
C ILE A 158 -3.86 -0.08 8.39
N SER A 159 -3.20 1.06 8.53
CA SER A 159 -3.84 2.37 8.74
C SER A 159 -4.99 2.59 7.76
N TRP A 160 -6.18 2.90 8.30
CA TRP A 160 -7.44 3.00 7.57
C TRP A 160 -8.23 4.24 8.04
N PRO A 161 -8.92 4.96 7.14
CA PRO A 161 -9.56 6.23 7.46
C PRO A 161 -10.86 6.11 8.27
N SER A 162 -11.33 4.90 8.53
CA SER A 162 -12.60 4.64 9.23
C SER A 162 -12.44 3.49 10.21
N GLU A 163 -13.40 3.34 11.12
CA GLU A 163 -13.48 2.10 11.87
C GLU A 163 -13.75 0.95 10.91
N LEU A 164 -12.85 -0.04 10.88
CA LEU A 164 -12.94 -1.18 9.97
C LEU A 164 -14.27 -1.92 10.13
N THR A 165 -14.79 -1.94 11.36
CA THR A 165 -16.07 -2.52 11.76
C THR A 165 -17.28 -1.87 11.06
N GLU A 166 -17.15 -0.62 10.63
CA GLU A 166 -18.21 0.13 9.97
C GLU A 166 -18.26 -0.07 8.45
N HIS A 167 -17.18 -0.62 7.87
CA HIS A 167 -17.02 -0.79 6.43
C HIS A 167 -18.09 -1.75 5.84
N PRO A 168 -18.70 -1.46 4.68
CA PRO A 168 -19.76 -2.31 4.11
C PRO A 168 -19.34 -3.77 3.94
N VAL A 169 -18.10 -4.00 3.48
CA VAL A 169 -17.56 -5.35 3.29
C VAL A 169 -17.39 -6.08 4.63
N TRP A 170 -17.07 -5.37 5.72
CA TRP A 170 -17.01 -5.95 7.06
C TRP A 170 -18.40 -6.33 7.58
N LYS A 171 -19.37 -5.42 7.43
CA LYS A 171 -20.77 -5.65 7.82
C LYS A 171 -21.41 -6.81 7.06
N ALA A 172 -21.01 -7.02 5.81
CA ALA A 172 -21.50 -8.12 4.97
C ALA A 172 -21.00 -9.51 5.40
N LEU A 173 -20.01 -9.61 6.30
CA LEU A 173 -19.54 -10.91 6.80
C LEU A 173 -20.39 -11.42 7.96
N SER A 174 -20.57 -12.74 7.96
CA SER A 174 -21.03 -13.50 9.11
C SER A 174 -19.98 -13.48 10.23
N ALA A 175 -20.43 -13.53 11.49
CA ALA A 175 -19.54 -13.40 12.64
C ALA A 175 -18.44 -14.49 12.70
N ASP A 176 -18.75 -15.70 12.22
CA ASP A 176 -17.86 -16.85 12.13
C ASP A 176 -16.79 -16.75 11.03
N THR A 177 -17.01 -15.90 10.02
CA THR A 177 -16.06 -15.71 8.91
C THR A 177 -15.26 -14.41 9.02
N ARG A 178 -15.51 -13.62 10.08
CA ARG A 178 -14.76 -12.38 10.32
C ARG A 178 -13.33 -12.69 10.74
N PRO A 179 -12.33 -12.04 10.13
CA PRO A 179 -10.97 -12.15 10.60
C PRO A 179 -10.85 -11.53 12.00
N LYS A 180 -10.09 -12.17 12.87
CA LYS A 180 -9.71 -11.67 14.19
C LYS A 180 -8.53 -10.72 14.05
N ILE A 181 -8.79 -9.49 13.59
CA ILE A 181 -7.76 -8.48 13.42
C ILE A 181 -7.42 -7.91 14.79
N TRP A 182 -6.14 -7.68 15.06
CA TRP A 182 -5.73 -7.08 16.32
C TRP A 182 -6.29 -5.66 16.46
N THR A 183 -6.78 -5.36 17.65
CA THR A 183 -7.03 -3.99 18.05
C THR A 183 -5.71 -3.19 18.07
N PRO A 184 -5.73 -1.88 17.80
CA PRO A 184 -4.51 -1.09 17.83
C PRO A 184 -3.82 -1.11 19.20
N SER A 185 -4.59 -1.12 20.29
CA SER A 185 -4.08 -1.25 21.66
C SER A 185 -3.37 -2.60 21.89
N PHE A 186 -3.96 -3.71 21.44
CA PHE A 186 -3.32 -5.03 21.52
C PHE A 186 -2.02 -5.07 20.72
N ALA A 187 -2.03 -4.56 19.49
CA ALA A 187 -0.85 -4.56 18.63
C ALA A 187 0.33 -3.78 19.24
N LEU A 188 0.06 -2.60 19.83
CA LEU A 188 1.04 -1.82 20.59
C LEU A 188 1.60 -2.62 21.79
N GLN A 189 0.73 -3.19 22.62
CA GLN A 189 1.16 -3.97 23.78
C GLN A 189 1.98 -5.20 23.38
N TYR A 190 1.57 -5.90 22.33
CA TYR A 190 2.28 -7.05 21.81
C TYR A 190 3.67 -6.67 21.32
N GLN A 191 3.80 -5.56 20.58
CA GLN A 191 5.08 -5.03 20.14
C GLN A 191 5.99 -4.63 21.31
N LEU A 192 5.46 -3.98 22.34
CA LEU A 192 6.24 -3.60 23.53
C LEU A 192 6.78 -4.82 24.27
N ARG A 193 6.01 -5.90 24.35
CA ARG A 193 6.44 -7.17 24.97
C ARG A 193 7.38 -7.98 24.06
N ASN A 194 7.27 -7.81 22.75
CA ASN A 194 8.01 -8.57 21.74
C ASN A 194 8.63 -7.59 20.70
N PRO A 195 9.66 -6.81 21.05
CA PRO A 195 10.14 -5.67 20.26
C PRO A 195 10.70 -5.99 18.87
N HIS A 196 10.77 -7.28 18.49
CA HIS A 196 11.25 -7.75 17.20
C HIS A 196 10.38 -8.83 16.56
N TYR A 197 9.14 -9.06 17.02
CA TYR A 197 8.31 -10.19 16.55
C TYR A 197 8.18 -10.27 15.02
N TRP A 198 8.13 -9.13 14.33
CA TRP A 198 8.02 -9.07 12.87
C TRP A 198 9.31 -9.43 12.14
N ARG A 199 10.48 -9.39 12.81
CA ARG A 199 11.76 -9.82 12.25
C ARG A 199 11.90 -11.32 12.22
N ASP A 200 11.39 -11.98 13.26
CA ASP A 200 11.49 -13.43 13.44
C ASP A 200 10.32 -14.18 12.78
N TYR A 201 9.27 -13.45 12.39
CA TYR A 201 8.14 -14.01 11.68
C TYR A 201 8.55 -14.63 10.33
N VAL A 202 8.15 -15.89 10.11
CA VAL A 202 8.39 -16.64 8.87
C VAL A 202 7.11 -16.68 8.05
N TYR A 203 7.14 -16.06 6.88
CA TYR A 203 6.02 -16.04 5.95
C TYR A 203 5.89 -17.37 5.21
N ALA A 204 4.67 -17.88 5.10
CA ALA A 204 4.40 -19.06 4.29
C ALA A 204 4.39 -18.71 2.78
N GLY A 205 4.37 -19.75 1.94
CA GLY A 205 4.27 -19.57 0.49
C GLY A 205 2.97 -18.88 0.07
N THR A 206 1.89 -19.12 0.81
CA THR A 206 0.57 -18.52 0.61
C THR A 206 0.08 -17.76 1.84
N TRP A 207 -0.96 -16.95 1.69
CA TRP A 207 -1.52 -16.14 2.79
C TRP A 207 -2.28 -16.98 3.80
N GLN A 208 -2.96 -18.02 3.32
CA GLN A 208 -3.80 -18.91 4.11
C GLN A 208 -2.97 -19.78 5.05
N GLU A 209 -1.72 -20.02 4.70
CA GLU A 209 -0.77 -20.84 5.46
C GLU A 209 0.12 -20.02 6.40
N ASP A 210 -0.03 -18.69 6.42
CA ASP A 210 0.77 -17.83 7.31
C ASP A 210 0.52 -18.22 8.78
N PRO A 211 1.56 -18.46 9.57
CA PRO A 211 1.40 -18.88 10.96
C PRO A 211 0.71 -17.80 11.79
N LEU A 212 -0.09 -18.24 12.77
CA LEU A 212 -0.71 -17.31 13.70
C LEU A 212 0.36 -16.73 14.62
N ILE A 213 0.26 -15.42 14.92
CA ILE A 213 1.22 -14.74 15.80
C ILE A 213 0.72 -14.78 17.24
N ALA A 214 -0.47 -14.23 17.46
CA ALA A 214 -1.15 -14.19 18.74
C ALA A 214 -2.63 -13.89 18.50
N GLU A 215 -3.48 -14.33 19.44
CA GLU A 215 -4.90 -14.00 19.42
C GLU A 215 -5.19 -12.76 20.25
N ASP A 216 -5.93 -11.81 19.67
CA ASP A 216 -6.60 -10.77 20.44
C ASP A 216 -7.96 -11.34 20.92
N LEU A 217 -8.18 -11.36 22.23
CA LEU A 217 -9.38 -11.93 22.86
C LEU A 217 -10.48 -10.88 23.13
N ALA A 218 -10.26 -9.65 22.66
CA ALA A 218 -11.17 -8.52 22.84
C ALA A 218 -12.49 -8.65 22.05
#